data_AF-A0A4D4KL32-F1
#
_entry.id   AF-A0A4D4KL32-F1
#
_cell.length_a   1.000
_cell.length_b   1.000
_cell.length_c   1.000
_cell.angle_alpha   90.00
_cell.angle_beta   90.00
_cell.angle_gamma   90.00
#
_symmetry.space_group_name_H-M   'P 1'
#
loop_
_entity.id
_entity.type
_entity.pdbx_description
1 polymer ?
#
loop_
_entity_poly.entity_id
_entity_poly.type
_entity_poly.pdbx_seq_one_letter_code
_entity_poly.pdbx_strand_id
1 'polypeptide(L)' 'MIGGLYAAGSTAARVTGRAYPGGGASLATAMVFGFIAANHVADRVTAGR' A
#
# COMPACT_ATOMS: atom_id res chain seq x y z
N MET A 1 -10.03 -7.00 10.01
CA MET A 1 -9.66 -6.79 8.60
C MET A 1 -10.96 -6.65 7.81
N ILE A 2 -11.12 -5.62 6.99
CA ILE A 2 -12.31 -5.42 6.16
C ILE A 2 -11.96 -5.85 4.73
N GLY A 3 -12.71 -6.78 4.17
CA GLY A 3 -12.48 -7.28 2.80
C GLY A 3 -12.63 -6.17 1.77
N GLY A 4 -11.68 -6.06 0.85
CA GLY A 4 -11.67 -5.03 -0.19
C GLY A 4 -11.22 -3.62 0.25
N LEU A 5 -10.96 -3.40 1.54
CA LEU A 5 -10.41 -2.13 2.02
C LEU A 5 -8.87 -2.16 2.02
N TYR A 6 -8.26 -1.16 1.38
CA TYR A 6 -6.82 -1.00 1.27
C TYR A 6 -6.39 0.35 1.82
N ALA A 7 -5.24 0.38 2.51
CA ALA A 7 -4.59 1.60 2.96
C ALA A 7 -3.12 1.57 2.52
N ALA A 8 -2.63 2.69 2.01
CA ALA A 8 -1.24 2.88 1.61
C ALA A 8 -0.76 4.28 2.01
N GLY A 9 0.55 4.48 2.11
CA GLY A 9 1.14 5.77 2.49
C GLY A 9 0.94 6.11 3.97
N SER A 10 0.77 7.40 4.29
CA SER A 10 0.72 7.90 5.67
C SER A 10 -0.45 7.40 6.51
N THR A 11 -1.54 6.96 5.85
CA THR A 11 -2.72 6.37 6.50
C THR A 11 -2.47 4.90 6.90
N ALA A 12 -1.45 4.26 6.33
CA ALA A 12 -1.03 2.92 6.69
C ALA A 12 0.02 2.95 7.81
N ALA A 13 0.19 1.81 8.50
CA ALA A 13 1.26 1.66 9.48
C ALA A 13 2.64 1.87 8.84
N ARG A 14 3.55 2.53 9.57
CA ARG A 14 4.90 2.81 9.07
C ARG A 14 5.72 1.54 8.93
N VAL A 15 6.08 1.19 7.70
CA VAL A 15 7.01 0.08 7.42
C VAL A 15 8.45 0.38 7.82
N THR A 16 8.83 1.66 7.89
CA THR A 16 10.18 2.09 8.27
C THR A 16 10.39 2.14 9.80
N GLY A 17 9.39 1.71 10.59
CA GLY A 17 9.46 1.73 12.04
C GLY A 17 9.59 3.15 12.60
N ARG A 18 10.45 3.32 13.62
CA ARG A 18 10.69 4.61 14.29
C ARG A 18 11.64 5.55 13.53
N ALA A 19 12.34 5.06 12.50
CA ALA A 19 13.34 5.83 11.78
C ALA A 19 12.85 6.26 10.39
N TYR A 20 13.40 7.37 9.90
CA TYR A 20 13.21 7.83 8.52
C TYR A 20 14.48 7.54 7.72
N PRO A 21 14.50 6.49 6.89
CA PRO A 21 15.72 5.98 6.27
C PRO A 21 16.29 6.89 5.17
N GLY A 22 15.59 7.96 4.80
CA GLY A 22 16.06 8.96 3.83
C GLY A 22 14.93 9.80 3.26
N GLY A 23 15.28 10.97 2.71
CA GLY A 23 14.35 11.87 2.01
C GLY A 23 13.59 11.12 0.91
N GLY A 24 12.27 11.03 1.05
CA GLY A 24 11.40 10.33 0.10
C GLY A 24 10.84 8.98 0.58
N ALA A 25 11.27 8.45 1.74
CA ALA A 25 10.83 7.13 2.20
C ALA A 25 9.30 6.99 2.33
N SER A 26 8.60 8.05 2.77
CA SER A 26 7.13 8.06 2.84
C SER A 26 6.47 7.96 1.47
N LEU A 27 6.99 8.70 0.48
CA LEU A 27 6.44 8.71 -0.88
C LEU A 27 6.73 7.39 -1.60
N ALA A 28 7.96 6.88 -1.48
CA ALA A 28 8.34 5.59 -2.03
C ALA A 28 7.45 4.47 -1.48
N THR A 29 7.25 4.44 -0.16
CA THR A 29 6.33 3.48 0.50
C THR A 29 4.91 3.62 -0.03
N ALA A 30 4.40 4.86 -0.15
CA ALA A 30 3.06 5.10 -0.68
C ALA A 30 2.90 4.57 -2.12
N MET A 31 3.86 4.84 -3.01
CA MET A 31 3.80 4.39 -4.39
C MET A 31 3.88 2.86 -4.52
N VAL A 32 4.83 2.23 -3.83
CA VAL A 32 5.03 0.77 -3.91
C VAL A 32 3.80 0.03 -3.38
N PHE A 33 3.32 0.37 -2.18
CA PHE A 33 2.16 -0.32 -1.61
C PHE A 33 0.85 0.06 -2.31
N GLY A 34 0.74 1.28 -2.85
CA GLY A 34 -0.39 1.68 -3.68
C GLY A 34 -0.47 0.87 -4.98
N PHE A 35 0.67 0.66 -5.65
CA PHE A 35 0.75 -0.18 -6.84
C PHE A 35 0.36 -1.63 -6.54
N ILE A 36 0.88 -2.21 -5.44
CA ILE A 36 0.53 -3.57 -5.02
C ILE A 36 -0.98 -3.67 -4.72
N ALA A 37 -1.55 -2.69 -4.02
CA ALA A 37 -2.98 -2.65 -3.72
C ALA A 37 -3.83 -2.61 -5.01
N ALA A 38 -3.46 -1.77 -5.97
CA ALA A 38 -4.17 -1.65 -7.24
C ALA A 38 -4.16 -2.97 -8.04
N ASN A 39 -3.00 -3.63 -8.15
CA ASN A 39 -2.90 -4.93 -8.82
C ASN A 39 -3.73 -5.99 -8.08
N HIS A 40 -3.67 -6.01 -6.74
CA HIS A 40 -4.47 -6.96 -5.96
C HIS A 40 -5.98 -6.73 -6.13
N VAL A 41 -6.43 -5.48 -6.27
CA VAL A 41 -7.82 -5.16 -6.61
C VAL A 41 -8.15 -5.66 -8.03
N ALA A 42 -7.29 -5.38 -9.01
CA ALA A 42 -7.50 -5.80 -10.40
C ALA A 42 -7.60 -7.33 -10.54
N ASP A 43 -6.71 -8.07 -9.87
CA ASP A 43 -6.73 -9.53 -9.85
C ASP A 43 -8.02 -10.07 -9.22
N ARG A 44 -8.48 -9.47 -8.11
CA ARG A 44 -9.75 -9.85 -7.46
C ARG A 44 -10.97 -9.55 -8.30
N VAL A 45 -10.98 -8.42 -9.00
CA VAL A 45 -12.06 -8.07 -9.95
C VAL A 45 -12.08 -9.05 -11.12
N THR A 46 -10.93 -9.51 -11.58
CA THR A 46 -10.82 -10.45 -12.70
C THR A 46 -11.17 -11.88 -12.29
N ALA A 47 -10.70 -12.34 -11.13
CA ALA A 47 -10.98 -13.69 -10.62
C ALA A 47 -12.43 -13.90 -10.16
N GLY A 48 -13.17 -12.81 -9.91
CA GLY A 48 -14.60 -12.85 -9.57
C GLY A 48 -15.54 -12.77 -10.78
N ARG A 49 -15.00 -12.69 -12.01
CA ARG A 49 -15.77 -12.81 -13.27
C ARG A 49 -15.68 -14.24 -13.80
#